data_AF-A0A9N8VXE3-F1
#
_entry.id   AF-A0A9N8VXE3-F1
#
_cell.length_a   1.000
_cell.length_b   1.000
_cell.length_c   1.000
_cell.angle_alpha   90.00
_cell.angle_beta   90.00
_cell.angle_gamma   90.00
#
_symmetry.space_group_name_H-M   'P 1'
#
loop_
_entity.id
_entity.type
_entity.pdbx_description
1 polymer ?
#
loop_
_entity_poly.entity_id
_entity_poly.type
_entity_poly.pdbx_seq_one_letter_code
_entity_poly.pdbx_strand_id
1 'polypeptide(L)'
;MSYYNVLAQRIVSTSTYDDITLSIVQNYLGYYYIKVFEVKLMRVTIIDPFTVPNVNEVINFQNGSTVSPNCFILFRREVQTRISDKGLRIGRTTLSKLSSAIWKDLRDNEPNLVNSFKTVANNAKRIFCGRGLRFRHVRGSRIR
;
A
#
# COMPACT_ATOMS: atom_id res chain seq x y z
N MET A 1 7.05 19.99 -19.93
CA MET A 1 7.11 18.98 -18.84
C MET A 1 8.53 18.43 -18.78
N SER A 2 9.36 18.97 -17.89
CA SER A 2 10.81 18.71 -17.92
C SER A 2 11.15 17.35 -17.30
N TYR A 3 11.90 16.54 -18.03
CA TYR A 3 12.49 15.25 -17.65
C TYR A 3 13.67 15.36 -16.66
N TYR A 4 13.73 16.44 -15.87
CA TYR A 4 14.82 16.72 -14.95
C TYR A 4 14.35 16.52 -13.51
N ASN A 5 14.50 15.29 -12.99
CA ASN A 5 14.79 14.98 -11.58
C ASN A 5 14.79 13.47 -11.25
N VAL A 6 15.27 12.63 -12.17
CA VAL A 6 15.46 11.20 -11.90
C VAL A 6 16.78 10.94 -11.14
N LEU A 7 17.65 11.94 -11.02
CA LEU A 7 19.06 11.74 -10.61
C LEU A 7 19.35 11.77 -9.10
N ALA A 8 18.43 12.26 -8.26
CA ALA A 8 18.59 12.22 -6.80
C ALA A 8 17.44 11.43 -6.17
N GLN A 9 17.46 10.11 -6.39
CA GLN A 9 16.53 9.18 -5.73
C GLN A 9 17.30 8.35 -4.71
N ARG A 10 16.88 8.43 -3.45
CA ARG A 10 17.36 7.53 -2.40
C ARG A 10 16.53 6.24 -2.44
N ILE A 11 17.18 5.09 -2.52
CA ILE A 11 16.49 3.82 -2.24
C ILE A 11 16.24 3.77 -0.74
N VAL A 12 14.96 3.78 -0.40
CA VAL A 12 14.48 3.77 0.98
C VAL A 12 14.36 2.34 1.49
N SER A 13 13.85 1.46 0.64
CA SER A 13 13.68 0.06 0.94
C SER A 13 13.65 -0.74 -0.35
N THR A 14 14.12 -1.97 -0.32
CA THR A 14 14.11 -2.86 -1.47
C THR A 14 13.90 -4.30 -1.05
N SER A 15 13.27 -5.07 -1.91
CA SER A 15 13.12 -6.50 -1.76
C SER A 15 13.11 -7.16 -3.13
N THR A 16 13.73 -8.33 -3.21
CA THR A 16 13.68 -9.19 -4.39
C THR A 16 13.01 -10.51 -4.04
N TYR A 17 12.13 -10.98 -4.92
CA TYR A 17 11.49 -12.27 -4.81
C TYR A 17 11.20 -12.82 -6.21
N ASP A 18 11.61 -14.05 -6.47
CA ASP A 18 11.73 -14.62 -7.81
C ASP A 18 12.49 -13.64 -8.74
N ASP A 19 11.93 -13.32 -9.90
CA ASP A 19 12.52 -12.44 -10.90
C ASP A 19 12.09 -10.97 -10.76
N ILE A 20 11.54 -10.58 -9.60
CA ILE A 20 10.99 -9.24 -9.39
C ILE A 20 11.68 -8.59 -8.21
N THR A 21 12.28 -7.43 -8.46
CA THR A 21 12.75 -6.53 -7.42
C THR A 21 11.81 -5.34 -7.31
N LEU A 22 11.27 -5.11 -6.11
CA LEU A 22 10.45 -3.95 -5.79
C LEU A 22 11.24 -3.06 -4.84
N SER A 23 11.35 -1.78 -5.18
CA SER A 23 12.01 -0.78 -4.34
C SER A 23 11.08 0.40 -4.10
N ILE A 24 11.10 0.90 -2.88
CA ILE A 24 10.56 2.21 -2.54
C ILE A 24 11.72 3.20 -2.67
N VAL A 25 11.52 4.23 -3.47
CA VAL A 25 12.50 5.29 -3.66
C VAL A 25 11.90 6.63 -3.28
N GLN A 26 12.71 7.50 -2.68
CA GLN A 26 12.29 8.84 -2.31
C GLN A 26 13.11 9.86 -3.11
N ASN A 27 12.44 10.86 -3.67
CA ASN A 27 13.13 11.99 -4.30
C ASN A 27 13.51 13.06 -3.27
N TYR A 28 14.30 14.06 -3.69
CA TYR A 28 14.72 15.17 -2.83
C TYR A 28 13.56 16.05 -2.30
N LEU A 29 12.37 15.98 -2.93
CA LEU A 29 11.15 16.66 -2.46
C LEU A 29 10.38 15.84 -1.41
N GLY A 30 10.86 14.64 -1.06
CA GLY A 30 10.24 13.76 -0.07
C GLY A 30 9.12 12.88 -0.62
N TYR A 31 8.84 12.90 -1.92
CA TYR A 31 7.84 12.03 -2.54
C TYR A 31 8.37 10.61 -2.71
N TYR A 32 7.50 9.63 -2.42
CA TYR A 32 7.81 8.20 -2.54
C TYR A 32 7.28 7.62 -3.84
N TYR A 33 8.10 6.83 -4.53
CA TYR A 33 7.79 6.14 -5.77
C TYR A 33 8.06 4.65 -5.62
N ILE A 34 7.45 3.86 -6.48
CA ILE A 34 7.71 2.42 -6.58
C ILE A 34 8.55 2.17 -7.83
N LYS A 35 9.72 1.57 -7.65
CA LYS A 35 10.57 1.09 -8.74
C LYS A 35 10.45 -0.43 -8.80
N VAL A 36 10.00 -0.94 -9.94
CA VAL A 36 9.93 -2.38 -10.22
C VAL A 36 11.00 -2.73 -11.24
N PHE A 37 11.82 -3.71 -10.93
CA PHE A 37 12.77 -4.30 -11.87
C PHE A 37 12.40 -5.76 -12.11
N GLU A 38 12.04 -6.06 -13.36
CA GLU A 38 11.72 -7.40 -13.84
C GLU A 38 12.98 -8.01 -14.46
N VAL A 39 13.64 -8.91 -13.72
CA VAL A 39 14.95 -9.48 -14.06
C VAL A 39 14.88 -10.21 -15.41
N LYS A 40 13.85 -11.03 -15.63
CA LYS A 40 13.66 -11.79 -16.88
C LYS A 40 13.50 -10.92 -18.12
N LEU A 41 12.90 -9.75 -17.97
CA LEU A 41 12.64 -8.82 -19.08
C LEU A 41 13.70 -7.72 -19.17
N MET A 42 14.69 -7.72 -18.25
CA MET A 42 15.66 -6.63 -18.04
C MET A 42 14.99 -5.24 -18.05
N ARG A 43 13.78 -5.15 -17.48
CA ARG A 43 12.95 -3.95 -17.57
C ARG A 43 12.85 -3.27 -16.22
N VAL A 44 13.13 -1.98 -16.21
CA VAL A 44 12.86 -1.09 -15.06
C VAL A 44 11.61 -0.28 -15.36
N THR A 45 10.64 -0.33 -14.45
CA THR A 45 9.45 0.53 -14.47
C THR A 45 9.44 1.38 -13.20
N ILE A 46 9.44 2.70 -13.36
CA ILE A 46 9.22 3.65 -12.27
C ILE A 46 7.74 4.02 -12.30
N ILE A 47 7.07 3.83 -11.17
CA ILE A 47 5.65 4.07 -11.01
C ILE A 47 5.47 5.37 -10.25
N ASP A 48 4.51 6.17 -10.74
CA ASP A 48 4.08 7.45 -10.18
C ASP A 48 3.91 7.38 -8.66
N PRO A 49 4.09 8.52 -7.97
CA PRO A 49 4.26 8.50 -6.53
C PRO A 49 3.01 7.96 -5.86
N PHE A 50 3.21 7.13 -4.84
CA PHE A 50 2.12 6.64 -4.03
C PHE A 50 1.94 7.55 -2.83
N THR A 51 0.69 7.85 -2.51
CA THR A 51 0.34 8.70 -1.37
C THR A 51 -0.28 7.85 -0.28
N VAL A 52 -0.12 8.28 0.97
CA VAL A 52 -0.90 7.68 2.06
C VAL A 52 -2.36 8.05 1.80
N PRO A 53 -3.27 7.06 1.67
CA PRO A 53 -4.66 7.35 1.38
C PRO A 53 -5.26 8.15 2.54
N ASN A 54 -6.25 8.99 2.26
CA ASN A 54 -6.96 9.69 3.32
C ASN A 54 -8.01 8.77 3.98
N VAL A 55 -8.56 9.21 5.12
CA VAL A 55 -9.50 8.41 5.90
C VAL A 55 -10.79 8.11 5.12
N ASN A 56 -11.28 9.04 4.30
CA ASN A 56 -12.50 8.85 3.51
C ASN A 56 -12.31 7.80 2.42
N GLU A 57 -11.17 7.83 1.73
CA GLU A 57 -10.78 6.80 0.77
C GLU A 57 -10.80 5.42 1.44
N VAL A 58 -10.18 5.28 2.62
CA VAL A 58 -10.12 4.02 3.36
C VAL A 58 -11.50 3.50 3.81
N ILE A 59 -12.43 4.39 4.14
CA ILE A 59 -13.80 4.02 4.49
C ILE A 59 -14.58 3.56 3.25
N ASN A 60 -14.46 4.29 2.14
CA ASN A 60 -15.17 3.99 0.90
C ASN A 60 -14.65 2.70 0.24
N PHE A 61 -13.39 2.36 0.48
CA PHE A 61 -12.76 1.12 0.02
C PHE A 61 -13.34 -0.16 0.58
N GLN A 62 -14.14 -0.09 1.64
CA GLN A 62 -14.52 -1.27 2.39
C GLN A 62 -15.68 -2.07 1.81
N ASN A 63 -16.42 -1.66 0.75
CA ASN A 63 -17.42 -2.47 0.02
C ASN A 63 -18.00 -3.71 0.75
N GLY A 64 -18.61 -3.51 1.93
CA GLY A 64 -19.24 -4.60 2.70
C GLY A 64 -18.33 -5.38 3.68
N SER A 65 -17.06 -5.00 3.83
CA SER A 65 -16.13 -5.53 4.85
C SER A 65 -16.62 -5.18 6.25
N THR A 66 -16.58 -6.18 7.14
CA THR A 66 -16.90 -6.04 8.56
C THR A 66 -15.68 -5.65 9.41
N VAL A 67 -14.50 -5.54 8.78
CA VAL A 67 -13.23 -5.30 9.46
C VAL A 67 -12.50 -4.13 8.81
N SER A 68 -12.10 -3.16 9.64
CA SER A 68 -11.23 -2.07 9.21
C SER A 68 -9.84 -2.59 8.86
N PRO A 69 -9.27 -2.24 7.69
CA PRO A 69 -7.93 -2.63 7.31
C PRO A 69 -6.91 -2.05 8.29
N ASN A 70 -5.85 -2.83 8.58
CA ASN A 70 -4.71 -2.33 9.33
C ASN A 70 -3.76 -1.54 8.41
N CYS A 71 -2.80 -0.82 9.00
CA CYS A 71 -1.86 0.03 8.25
C CYS A 71 -1.03 -0.74 7.19
N PHE A 72 -0.63 -1.98 7.46
CA PHE A 72 0.07 -2.81 6.47
C PHE A 72 -0.83 -3.15 5.27
N ILE A 73 -2.11 -3.45 5.51
CA ILE A 73 -3.08 -3.70 4.43
C ILE A 73 -3.28 -2.46 3.56
N LEU A 74 -3.31 -1.26 4.17
CA LEU A 74 -3.37 0.00 3.42
C LEU A 74 -2.15 0.18 2.52
N PHE A 75 -0.95 0.03 3.09
CA PHE A 75 0.31 0.11 2.35
C PHE A 75 0.34 -0.87 1.18
N ARG A 76 0.10 -2.16 1.45
CA ARG A 76 0.12 -3.21 0.42
C ARG A 76 -0.89 -2.93 -0.69
N ARG A 77 -2.10 -2.47 -0.34
CA ARG A 77 -3.14 -2.14 -1.31
C ARG A 77 -2.68 -1.01 -2.22
N GLU A 78 -2.14 0.05 -1.65
CA GLU A 78 -1.63 1.19 -2.44
C GLU A 78 -0.54 0.72 -3.41
N VAL A 79 0.43 -0.07 -2.94
CA VAL A 79 1.46 -0.67 -3.78
C VAL A 79 0.85 -1.52 -4.90
N GLN A 80 -0.14 -2.35 -4.58
CA GLN A 80 -0.84 -3.18 -5.56
C GLN A 80 -1.57 -2.37 -6.62
N THR A 81 -2.30 -1.34 -6.21
CA THR A 81 -3.04 -0.44 -7.10
C THR A 81 -2.09 0.22 -8.08
N ARG A 82 -1.00 0.82 -7.59
CA ARG A 82 -0.02 1.50 -8.44
C ARG A 82 0.65 0.58 -9.45
N ILE A 83 0.99 -0.64 -9.04
CA ILE A 83 1.51 -1.68 -9.92
C ILE A 83 0.49 -2.07 -10.99
N SER A 84 -0.77 -2.26 -10.59
CA SER A 84 -1.86 -2.66 -11.48
C SER A 84 -2.21 -1.56 -12.48
N ASP A 85 -2.19 -0.29 -12.07
CA ASP A 85 -2.46 0.88 -12.91
C ASP A 85 -1.43 1.03 -14.05
N LYS A 86 -0.20 0.52 -13.85
CA LYS A 86 0.84 0.46 -14.88
C LYS A 86 0.79 -0.83 -15.73
N GLY A 87 -0.23 -1.67 -15.53
CA GLY A 87 -0.42 -2.92 -16.26
C GLY A 87 0.55 -4.04 -15.86
N LEU A 88 1.30 -3.87 -14.76
CA LEU A 88 2.24 -4.87 -14.29
C LEU A 88 1.49 -5.99 -13.55
N ARG A 89 1.71 -7.24 -13.97
CA ARG A 89 1.04 -8.41 -13.39
C ARG A 89 1.97 -9.13 -12.42
N ILE A 90 2.05 -8.64 -11.20
CA ILE A 90 2.78 -9.31 -10.11
C ILE A 90 1.83 -10.27 -9.40
N GLY A 91 2.22 -11.55 -9.30
CA GLY A 91 1.43 -12.57 -8.60
C GLY A 91 1.15 -12.18 -7.14
N ARG A 92 -0.05 -12.49 -6.64
CA ARG A 92 -0.51 -12.11 -5.30
C ARG A 92 0.47 -12.55 -4.18
N THR A 93 1.03 -13.75 -4.31
CA THR A 93 1.99 -14.32 -3.35
C THR A 93 3.31 -13.54 -3.37
N THR A 94 3.87 -13.33 -4.56
CA THR A 94 5.09 -12.53 -4.78
C THR A 94 4.93 -11.13 -4.22
N LEU A 95 3.84 -10.45 -4.57
CA LEU A 95 3.55 -9.11 -4.06
C LEU A 95 3.42 -9.08 -2.53
N SER A 96 2.82 -10.12 -1.93
CA SER A 96 2.70 -10.26 -0.48
C SER A 96 4.06 -10.33 0.19
N LYS A 97 4.97 -11.15 -0.34
CA LYS A 97 6.32 -11.34 0.21
C LYS A 97 7.15 -10.07 0.08
N LEU A 98 7.20 -9.49 -1.11
CA LEU A 98 7.87 -8.21 -1.40
C LEU A 98 7.36 -7.10 -0.47
N SER A 99 6.04 -6.91 -0.40
CA SER A 99 5.44 -5.86 0.45
C SER A 99 5.73 -6.08 1.93
N SER A 100 5.76 -7.32 2.40
CA SER A 100 6.03 -7.63 3.82
C SER A 100 7.47 -7.33 4.20
N ALA A 101 8.43 -7.67 3.33
CA ALA A 101 9.84 -7.37 3.52
C ALA A 101 10.08 -5.86 3.53
N ILE A 102 9.55 -5.15 2.53
CA ILE A 102 9.65 -3.69 2.44
C ILE A 102 8.99 -3.01 3.64
N TRP A 103 7.81 -3.45 4.05
CA TRP A 103 7.14 -2.87 5.21
C TRP A 103 7.92 -3.09 6.50
N LYS A 104 8.63 -4.21 6.63
CA LYS A 104 9.51 -4.44 7.79
C LYS A 104 10.64 -3.42 7.79
N ASP A 105 11.31 -3.25 6.67
CA ASP A 105 12.44 -2.33 6.53
C ASP A 105 12.02 -0.85 6.67
N LEU A 106 10.86 -0.46 6.12
CA LEU A 106 10.28 0.88 6.32
C LEU A 106 9.98 1.20 7.78
N ARG A 107 9.69 0.22 8.64
CA ARG A 107 9.46 0.48 10.07
C ARG A 107 10.71 0.99 10.77
N ASP A 108 11.87 0.55 10.29
CA ASP A 108 13.15 0.88 10.88
C ASP A 108 13.72 2.16 10.23
N ASN A 109 13.58 2.30 8.90
CA ASN A 109 14.20 3.38 8.14
C ASN A 109 13.30 4.60 7.87
N GLU A 110 11.97 4.43 7.85
CA GLU A 110 10.99 5.50 7.55
C GLU A 110 9.82 5.51 8.53
N PRO A 111 10.08 5.75 9.83
CA PRO A 111 9.04 5.70 10.85
C PRO A 111 7.93 6.72 10.58
N ASN A 112 8.24 7.88 9.98
CA ASN A 112 7.26 8.91 9.65
C ASN A 112 6.24 8.45 8.59
N LEU A 113 6.70 7.80 7.53
CA LEU A 113 5.81 7.24 6.51
C LEU A 113 4.90 6.17 7.12
N VAL A 114 5.49 5.25 7.90
CA VAL A 114 4.75 4.20 8.61
C VAL A 114 3.72 4.79 9.57
N ASN A 115 4.08 5.83 10.31
CA ASN A 115 3.20 6.51 11.26
C ASN A 115 2.02 7.19 10.55
N SER A 116 2.23 7.77 9.36
CA SER A 116 1.14 8.31 8.55
C SER A 116 0.12 7.23 8.18
N PHE A 117 0.56 6.05 7.73
CA PHE A 117 -0.34 4.91 7.49
C PHE A 117 -1.04 4.41 8.76
N LYS A 118 -0.34 4.38 9.91
CA LYS A 118 -0.93 4.02 11.21
C LYS A 118 -2.03 5.00 11.61
N THR A 119 -1.79 6.30 11.49
CA THR A 119 -2.75 7.36 11.82
C THR A 119 -4.02 7.21 11.00
N VAL A 120 -3.90 7.04 9.68
CA VAL A 120 -5.05 6.84 8.80
C VAL A 120 -5.81 5.56 9.16
N ALA A 121 -5.12 4.44 9.35
CA ALA A 121 -5.75 3.17 9.72
C ALA A 121 -6.49 3.26 11.06
N ASN A 122 -5.90 3.92 12.05
CA ASN A 122 -6.51 4.11 13.37
C ASN A 122 -7.73 5.02 13.30
N ASN A 123 -7.66 6.11 12.54
CA ASN A 123 -8.80 7.02 12.35
C ASN A 123 -9.95 6.33 11.61
N ALA A 124 -9.66 5.58 10.54
CA ALA A 124 -10.65 4.77 9.84
C ALA A 124 -11.28 3.72 10.77
N LYS A 125 -10.46 3.04 11.59
CA LYS A 125 -10.94 2.07 12.58
C LYS A 125 -11.86 2.72 13.62
N ARG A 126 -11.51 3.91 14.13
CA ARG A 126 -12.36 4.65 15.08
C ARG A 126 -13.72 4.97 14.48
N ILE A 127 -13.75 5.44 13.23
CA ILE A 127 -15.01 5.73 12.53
C ILE A 127 -15.82 4.46 12.31
N PHE A 128 -15.16 3.37 11.90
CA PHE A 128 -15.82 2.08 11.69
C PHE A 128 -16.46 1.54 12.98
N CYS A 129 -15.73 1.57 14.09
CA CYS A 129 -16.24 1.16 15.39
C CYS A 129 -17.33 2.10 15.91
N GLY A 130 -17.19 3.42 15.71
CA GLY A 130 -18.19 4.42 16.11
C GLY A 130 -19.50 4.34 15.32
N ARG A 131 -19.46 3.86 14.07
CA ARG A 131 -20.65 3.64 13.22
C ARG A 131 -21.43 2.37 13.54
N GLY A 132 -21.04 1.60 14.56
CA GLY A 132 -21.75 0.35 14.93
C GLY A 132 -21.68 -0.77 13.88
N LEU A 133 -20.86 -0.63 12.83
CA LEU A 133 -20.74 -1.58 11.70
C LEU A 133 -20.21 -2.97 12.12
N ARG A 134 -19.80 -3.14 13.38
CA ARG A 134 -19.43 -4.43 13.96
C ARG A 134 -20.63 -5.33 14.27
N PHE A 135 -21.84 -4.78 14.38
CA PHE A 135 -23.02 -5.55 14.75
C PHE A 135 -24.07 -5.47 13.63
N ARG A 136 -23.98 -6.36 12.64
CA ARG A 136 -25.19 -6.74 11.90
C ARG A 136 -26.08 -7.50 12.87
N HIS A 137 -27.17 -6.88 13.32
CA HIS A 137 -28.26 -7.60 13.95
C HIS A 137 -28.81 -8.57 12.90
N VAL A 138 -28.40 -9.84 12.97
CA VAL A 138 -29.04 -10.91 12.21
C VAL A 138 -30.44 -11.01 12.81
N ARG A 139 -31.42 -10.33 12.21
CA ARG A 139 -32.83 -10.65 12.46
C ARG A 139 -32.99 -12.08 11.97
N GLY A 140 -32.94 -13.03 12.90
CA GLY A 140 -33.34 -14.40 12.65
C GLY A 140 -34.79 -14.37 12.19
N SER A 141 -35.02 -14.62 10.91
CA SER A 141 -36.33 -14.97 10.40
C SER A 141 -36.71 -16.29 11.06
N ARG A 142 -37.54 -16.23 12.11
CA ARG A 142 -38.28 -17.40 12.57
C ARG A 142 -39.21 -17.78 11.43
N ILE A 143 -38.88 -18.86 10.74
CA ILE A 143 -39.83 -19.61 9.93
C ILE A 143 -40.68 -20.39 10.94
N ARG A 144 -41.97 -20.04 11.02
CA ARG A 144 -43.02 -20.91 11.56
C ARG A 144 -43.69 -21.59 10.38
#